data_AF-A0A6L5FYD2-F1
#
_entry.id   AF-A0A6L5FYD2-F1
#
_cell.length_a   1.000
_cell.length_b   1.000
_cell.length_c   1.000
_cell.angle_alpha   90.00
_cell.angle_beta   90.00
_cell.angle_gamma   90.00
#
_symmetry.space_group_name_H-M   'P 1'
#
loop_
_entity.id
_entity.type
_entity.pdbx_description
1 polymer ?
#
loop_
_entity_poly.entity_id
_entity_poly.type
_entity_poly.pdbx_seq_one_letter_code
_entity_poly.pdbx_strand_id
1 'polypeptide(L)'
;MSSPRYSPYEEGDTRIGESAERVGVNPKTIRFYESIGVIPEPPRTPAGYRDYEEEHVERLQFIRAAQRLGLRLEDIAEGSRVPGSWRETRAILWWRS
;
A
#
# COMPACT_ATOMS: atom_id res chain seq x y z
N MET A 1 27.25 -0.35 19.04
CA MET A 1 26.86 0.30 17.78
C MET A 1 25.38 0.62 17.88
N SER A 2 25.05 1.71 18.57
CA SER A 2 23.69 2.24 18.61
C SER A 2 23.50 3.09 17.37
N SER A 3 22.49 2.80 16.55
CA SER A 3 21.95 3.73 15.58
C SER A 3 20.78 4.45 16.24
N PRO A 4 20.94 5.70 16.74
CA PRO A 4 19.86 6.35 17.47
C PRO A 4 19.04 7.28 16.59
N ARG A 5 17.72 7.19 16.82
CA ARG A 5 16.67 8.20 16.63
C ARG A 5 15.94 8.22 15.30
N TYR A 6 14.99 7.28 15.22
CA TYR A 6 13.64 7.54 14.71
C TYR A 6 13.17 8.94 15.16
N SER A 7 12.84 9.84 14.22
CA SER A 7 12.27 11.16 14.52
C SER A 7 10.74 11.06 14.48
N PRO A 8 10.05 11.25 15.62
CA PRO A 8 8.59 11.10 15.72
C PRO A 8 7.78 12.32 15.22
N TYR A 9 8.39 13.22 14.43
CA TYR A 9 7.74 14.48 14.02
C TYR A 9 7.81 14.70 12.51
N GLU A 10 6.97 13.99 11.77
CA GLU A 10 6.05 14.60 10.80
C GLU A 10 4.73 13.85 10.93
N GLU A 11 3.84 14.39 11.76
CA GLU A 11 2.43 14.00 11.85
C GLU A 11 1.81 14.09 10.45
N GLY A 12 1.66 12.93 9.82
CA GLY A 12 0.98 12.78 8.55
C GLY A 12 0.33 11.40 8.51
N ASP A 13 -0.95 11.38 8.89
CA ASP A 13 -1.89 10.25 8.92
C ASP A 13 -1.56 9.11 9.88
N THR A 14 -2.13 9.13 11.08
CA THR A 14 -2.20 7.93 11.96
C THR A 14 -2.62 6.68 11.18
N ARG A 15 -3.49 6.84 10.18
CA ARG A 15 -3.97 5.78 9.31
C ARG A 15 -2.95 5.24 8.31
N ILE A 16 -2.01 6.07 7.81
CA ILE A 16 -0.92 5.57 6.96
C ILE A 16 0.09 4.78 7.80
N GLY A 17 0.36 5.21 9.02
CA GLY A 17 1.23 4.51 9.97
C GLY A 17 0.68 3.11 10.30
N GLU A 18 -0.58 3.05 10.71
CA GLU A 18 -1.27 1.78 10.99
C GLU A 18 -1.31 0.85 9.77
N SER A 19 -1.66 1.38 8.59
CA SER A 19 -1.65 0.61 7.34
C SER A 19 -0.24 0.10 6.99
N ALA A 20 0.79 0.91 7.22
CA ALA A 20 2.17 0.54 6.97
C ALA A 20 2.61 -0.61 7.88
N GLU A 21 2.27 -0.55 9.16
CA GLU A 21 2.53 -1.64 10.12
C GLU A 21 1.81 -2.93 9.73
N ARG A 22 0.51 -2.85 9.39
CA ARG A 22 -0.29 -4.02 8.98
C ARG A 22 0.26 -4.74 7.75
N VAL A 23 0.94 -4.01 6.85
CA VAL A 23 1.52 -4.58 5.62
C VAL A 23 3.03 -4.84 5.74
N GLY A 24 3.67 -4.38 6.83
CA GLY A 24 5.11 -4.51 7.03
C GLY A 24 5.91 -3.69 6.02
N VAL A 25 5.46 -2.47 5.73
CA VAL A 25 6.17 -1.48 4.90
C VAL A 25 6.39 -0.19 5.69
N ASN A 26 7.23 0.71 5.19
CA ASN A 26 7.34 2.04 5.76
C ASN A 26 6.26 2.96 5.15
N PRO A 27 5.69 3.93 5.89
CA PRO A 27 4.79 4.94 5.34
C PRO A 27 5.28 5.61 4.04
N LYS A 28 6.59 5.83 3.90
CA LYS A 28 7.20 6.37 2.66
C LYS A 28 6.97 5.48 1.44
N THR A 29 6.94 4.16 1.63
CA THR A 29 6.63 3.20 0.56
C THR A 29 5.18 3.33 0.11
N ILE A 30 4.24 3.55 1.04
CA ILE A 30 2.84 3.77 0.71
C ILE A 30 2.67 5.06 -0.11
N ARG A 31 3.29 6.16 0.34
CA ARG A 31 3.30 7.44 -0.40
C ARG A 31 3.92 7.29 -1.79
N PHE A 32 4.97 6.48 -1.91
CA PHE A 32 5.58 6.18 -3.21
C PHE A 32 4.59 5.43 -4.12
N TYR A 33 3.93 4.38 -3.63
CA TYR A 33 2.94 3.63 -4.42
C TYR A 33 1.76 4.46 -4.88
N GLU A 34 1.30 5.39 -4.03
CA GLU A 34 0.29 6.38 -4.41
C GLU A 34 0.80 7.34 -5.49
N SER A 35 2.02 7.86 -5.36
CA SER A 35 2.60 8.83 -6.31
C SER A 35 2.72 8.29 -7.75
N ILE A 36 2.85 6.98 -7.89
CA ILE A 36 2.92 6.28 -9.18
C ILE A 36 1.56 5.69 -9.61
N GLY A 37 0.48 5.97 -8.87
CA GLY A 37 -0.88 5.51 -9.16
C GLY A 37 -1.12 4.03 -8.94
N VAL A 38 -0.21 3.33 -8.26
CA VAL A 38 -0.37 1.90 -7.93
C VAL A 38 -1.37 1.69 -6.80
N ILE A 39 -1.66 2.70 -5.99
CA ILE A 39 -2.77 2.66 -5.04
C ILE A 39 -3.64 3.87 -5.35
N PRO A 40 -4.97 3.73 -5.36
CA PRO A 40 -5.85 4.87 -5.53
C PRO A 40 -5.55 5.91 -4.43
N GLU A 41 -5.69 7.20 -4.77
CA GLU A 41 -5.54 8.24 -3.75
C GLU A 41 -6.63 8.02 -2.69
N PRO A 42 -6.25 7.82 -1.41
CA PRO A 42 -7.23 7.60 -0.36
C PRO A 42 -8.12 8.83 -0.19
N PRO A 43 -9.42 8.64 0.12
CA PRO A 43 -10.29 9.76 0.42
C PRO A 43 -9.74 10.56 1.60
N ARG A 44 -10.00 11.87 1.62
CA ARG A 44 -9.65 12.71 2.77
C ARG A 44 -10.80 12.70 3.77
N THR A 45 -10.47 12.55 5.04
CA THR A 45 -11.39 12.77 6.17
C THR A 45 -11.91 14.21 6.20
N PRO A 46 -13.01 14.49 6.91
CA PRO A 46 -13.48 15.86 7.13
C PRO A 46 -12.43 16.78 7.77
N ALA A 47 -11.46 16.22 8.49
CA ALA A 47 -10.34 16.93 9.10
C ALA A 47 -9.13 17.13 8.16
N GLY A 48 -9.20 16.64 6.92
CA GLY A 48 -8.17 16.83 5.88
C GLY A 48 -7.09 15.73 5.80
N TYR A 49 -7.10 14.76 6.73
CA TYR A 49 -6.20 13.60 6.78
C TYR A 49 -6.57 12.56 5.72
N ARG A 50 -5.63 11.79 5.19
CA ARG A 50 -5.91 10.67 4.28
C ARG A 50 -6.47 9.48 5.04
N ASP A 51 -7.51 8.88 4.47
CA ASP A 51 -8.20 7.74 5.00
C ASP A 51 -7.78 6.45 4.28
N TYR A 52 -6.79 5.77 4.84
CA TYR A 52 -6.40 4.44 4.36
C TYR A 52 -7.36 3.39 4.90
N GLU A 53 -8.46 3.19 4.19
CA GLU A 53 -9.43 2.12 4.46
C GLU A 53 -8.86 0.72 4.18
N GLU A 54 -9.57 -0.32 4.63
CA GLU A 54 -9.17 -1.73 4.47
C GLU A 54 -8.82 -2.12 3.03
N GLU A 55 -9.54 -1.56 2.05
CA GLU A 55 -9.25 -1.78 0.62
C GLU A 55 -7.82 -1.39 0.23
N HIS A 56 -7.28 -0.31 0.80
CA HIS A 56 -5.91 0.13 0.57
C HIS A 56 -4.91 -0.86 1.18
N VAL A 57 -5.21 -1.40 2.36
CA VAL A 57 -4.39 -2.39 3.06
C VAL A 57 -4.34 -3.69 2.25
N GLU A 58 -5.47 -4.19 1.79
CA GLU A 58 -5.53 -5.40 0.95
C GLU A 58 -4.73 -5.22 -0.34
N ARG A 59 -4.84 -4.05 -0.98
CA ARG A 59 -4.11 -3.73 -2.19
C ARG A 59 -2.60 -3.66 -1.95
N LEU A 60 -2.18 -3.04 -0.85
CA LEU A 60 -0.79 -3.00 -0.41
C LEU A 60 -0.24 -4.43 -0.20
N GLN A 61 -0.99 -5.31 0.44
CA GLN A 61 -0.58 -6.71 0.63
C GLN A 61 -0.44 -7.46 -0.69
N PHE A 62 -1.37 -7.26 -1.63
CA PHE A 62 -1.30 -7.83 -2.97
C PHE A 62 -0.03 -7.40 -3.71
N ILE A 63 0.28 -6.09 -3.71
CA ILE A 63 1.50 -5.56 -4.35
C ILE A 63 2.75 -6.24 -3.76
N ARG A 64 2.80 -6.44 -2.44
CA ARG A 64 3.92 -7.10 -1.77
C ARG A 64 4.03 -8.58 -2.15
N ALA A 65 2.90 -9.28 -2.26
CA ALA A 65 2.87 -10.67 -2.71
C ALA A 65 3.36 -10.80 -4.16
N ALA A 66 2.87 -9.93 -5.06
CA ALA A 66 3.28 -9.89 -6.46
C ALA A 66 4.79 -9.58 -6.62
N GLN A 67 5.32 -8.61 -5.86
CA GLN A 67 6.74 -8.31 -5.82
C GLN A 67 7.59 -9.50 -5.35
N ARG A 68 7.10 -10.28 -4.36
CA ARG A 68 7.78 -11.51 -3.90
C ARG A 68 7.83 -12.60 -4.97
N LEU A 69 6.92 -12.56 -5.94
CA LEU A 69 6.88 -13.46 -7.08
C LEU A 69 7.67 -12.95 -8.28
N GLY A 70 8.36 -11.80 -8.15
CA GLY A 70 9.21 -11.23 -9.20
C GLY A 70 8.50 -10.31 -10.18
N LEU A 71 7.22 -9.98 -9.95
CA LEU A 71 6.51 -8.99 -10.75
C LEU A 71 7.04 -7.59 -10.46
N ARG A 72 7.23 -6.79 -11.52
CA ARG A 72 7.64 -5.40 -11.36
C ARG A 72 6.43 -4.58 -10.94
N LEU A 73 6.70 -3.51 -10.20
CA LEU A 73 5.67 -2.61 -9.71
C LEU A 73 4.88 -1.95 -10.86
N GLU A 74 5.54 -1.71 -11.99
CA GLU A 74 4.96 -1.19 -13.23
C GLU A 74 3.93 -2.15 -13.83
N ASP A 75 4.24 -3.45 -13.85
CA ASP A 75 3.34 -4.48 -14.37
C ASP A 75 2.08 -4.60 -13.47
N ILE A 76 2.27 -4.44 -12.16
CA ILE A 76 1.18 -4.40 -11.18
C ILE A 76 0.32 -3.13 -11.36
N ALA A 77 0.96 -1.98 -11.64
CA ALA A 77 0.29 -0.72 -11.90
C ALA A 77 -0.62 -0.82 -13.13
N GLU A 78 -0.08 -1.33 -14.23
CA GLU A 78 -0.77 -1.47 -15.52
C GLU A 78 -2.01 -2.36 -15.39
N GLY A 79 -1.88 -3.55 -14.79
CA GLY A 79 -3.00 -4.47 -14.59
C GLY A 79 -4.10 -3.91 -13.70
N SER A 80 -3.77 -2.95 -12.85
CA SER A 80 -4.70 -2.37 -11.88
C SER A 80 -5.42 -1.10 -12.30
N ARG A 81 -5.09 -0.60 -13.49
CA ARG A 81 -5.78 0.55 -14.11
C ARG A 81 -7.25 0.24 -14.41
N VAL A 82 -7.63 -1.04 -14.41
CA VAL A 82 -8.99 -1.52 -14.61
C VAL A 82 -9.68 -1.65 -13.23
N PRO A 83 -10.74 -0.88 -12.95
CA PRO A 83 -11.50 -1.02 -11.70
C PRO A 83 -12.00 -2.46 -11.52
N GLY A 84 -11.73 -3.08 -10.37
CA GLY A 84 -12.16 -4.46 -10.04
C GLY A 84 -11.16 -5.57 -10.37
N SER A 85 -10.23 -5.37 -11.31
CA SER A 85 -9.38 -6.48 -11.85
C SER A 85 -8.44 -7.10 -10.82
N TRP A 86 -7.99 -6.33 -9.83
CA TRP A 86 -7.05 -6.82 -8.83
C TRP A 86 -7.73 -7.68 -7.76
N ARG A 87 -9.05 -7.51 -7.52
CA ARG A 87 -9.81 -8.39 -6.61
C ARG A 87 -9.99 -9.79 -7.22
N GLU A 88 -10.15 -9.88 -8.54
CA GLU A 88 -10.20 -11.16 -9.27
C GLU A 88 -8.82 -11.81 -9.39
N THR A 89 -7.75 -11.01 -9.51
CA THR A 89 -6.37 -11.51 -9.50
C THR A 89 -5.96 -12.10 -8.14
N ARG A 90 -6.61 -11.70 -7.02
CA ARG A 90 -6.38 -12.31 -5.69
C ARG A 90 -6.55 -13.83 -5.71
N ALA A 91 -7.50 -14.36 -6.50
CA ALA A 91 -7.77 -15.79 -6.56
C ALA A 91 -6.55 -16.58 -7.09
N ILE A 92 -5.73 -15.99 -7.96
CA ILE A 92 -4.60 -16.69 -8.58
C ILE A 92 -3.38 -16.71 -7.66
N LEU A 93 -3.14 -15.65 -6.89
CA LEU A 93 -1.99 -15.56 -5.99
C LEU A 93 -2.22 -16.24 -4.63
N TRP A 94 -3.48 -16.39 -4.20
CA TRP A 94 -3.84 -17.05 -2.94
C TRP A 94 -4.30 -18.52 -3.09
N TRP A 95 -4.51 -19.07 -4.29
CA TRP A 95 -4.94 -20.47 -4.53
C TRP A 95 -3.79 -21.41 -4.94
N ARG A 96 -2.61 -21.25 -4.33
CA ARG A 96 -1.51 -22.26 -4.40
C ARG A 96 -0.99 -22.63 -3.02
N SER A 97 -1.84 -22.61 -1.99
CA SER A 97 -1.61 -23.27 -0.71
C SER A 97 -2.93 -23.67 -0.08
#